data_AF-A0AA38HYT5-F1
#
_entry.id   AF-A0AA38HYT5-F1
#
_cell.length_a   1.000
_cell.length_b   1.000
_cell.length_c   1.000
_cell.angle_alpha   90.00
_cell.angle_beta   90.00
_cell.angle_gamma   90.00
#
_symmetry.space_group_name_H-M   'P 1'
#
loop_
_entity.id
_entity.type
_entity.pdbx_description
1 polymer ?
#
loop_
_entity_poly.entity_id
_entity_poly.type
_entity_poly.pdbx_seq_one_letter_code
_entity_poly.pdbx_strand_id
1 'polypeptide(L)'
;MSLEKIQRRLLKYLAFKSDNIYPPRKFPENRLLERFSIPALEIRRNILAVSFLYKVVNGYIDTPEILEVIKFRVPQLQLRSTDTFYLPTARTKLLKKSPIYLMCATFNKYGKSCDIFYDSQRCIRSIICLKSMANFQ
;
A
#
# COMPACT_ATOMS: atom_id res chain seq x y z
N MET A 1 -10.29 -13.34 -5.44
CA MET A 1 -10.92 -12.18 -4.76
C MET A 1 -11.74 -11.37 -5.76
N SER A 2 -12.86 -10.80 -5.34
CA SER A 2 -13.83 -10.12 -6.22
C SER A 2 -13.34 -8.76 -6.76
N LEU A 3 -12.56 -8.01 -5.97
CA LEU A 3 -12.26 -6.60 -6.26
C LEU A 3 -11.36 -6.38 -7.49
N GLU A 4 -10.36 -7.23 -7.70
CA GLU A 4 -9.51 -7.19 -8.91
C GLU A 4 -10.32 -7.49 -10.17
N LYS A 5 -11.27 -8.45 -10.07
CA LYS A 5 -12.20 -8.75 -11.17
C LYS A 5 -13.12 -7.56 -11.45
N ILE A 6 -13.55 -6.83 -10.43
CA ILE A 6 -14.37 -5.61 -10.58
C ILE A 6 -13.56 -4.51 -11.29
N GLN A 7 -12.34 -4.22 -10.82
CA GLN A 7 -11.45 -3.27 -11.48
C GLN A 7 -11.22 -3.65 -12.94
N ARG A 8 -10.95 -4.92 -13.20
CA ARG A 8 -10.73 -5.44 -14.55
C ARG A 8 -11.95 -5.25 -15.45
N ARG A 9 -13.16 -5.52 -14.95
CA ARG A 9 -14.41 -5.29 -15.67
C ARG A 9 -14.61 -3.79 -15.98
N LEU A 10 -14.35 -2.93 -15.01
CA LEU A 10 -14.42 -1.48 -15.17
C LEU A 10 -13.46 -0.99 -16.27
N LEU A 11 -12.19 -1.40 -16.24
CA LEU A 11 -11.20 -1.00 -17.24
C LEU A 11 -11.58 -1.42 -18.66
N LYS A 12 -12.13 -2.63 -18.82
CA LYS A 12 -12.62 -3.10 -20.12
C LYS A 12 -13.85 -2.33 -20.60
N TYR A 13 -14.75 -2.00 -19.67
CA TYR A 13 -15.91 -1.18 -19.98
C TYR A 13 -15.49 0.24 -20.41
N LEU A 14 -14.50 0.84 -19.74
CA LEU A 14 -13.94 2.13 -20.14
C LEU A 14 -13.33 2.07 -21.54
N ALA A 15 -12.52 1.05 -21.84
CA ALA A 15 -11.96 0.85 -23.19
C ALA A 15 -13.06 0.67 -24.25
N PHE A 16 -14.10 -0.10 -23.95
CA PHE A 16 -15.25 -0.23 -24.83
C PHE A 16 -15.97 1.10 -25.05
N LYS A 17 -16.15 1.91 -24.01
CA LYS A 17 -16.77 3.24 -24.14
C LYS A 17 -15.91 4.24 -24.93
N SER A 18 -14.58 4.12 -24.86
CA SER A 18 -13.64 5.00 -25.57
C SER A 18 -13.44 4.61 -27.04
N ASP A 19 -13.30 3.32 -27.33
CA ASP A 19 -12.91 2.82 -28.66
C ASP A 19 -14.04 2.13 -29.42
N ASN A 20 -15.18 1.89 -28.76
CA ASN A 20 -16.22 0.94 -29.19
C ASN A 20 -15.71 -0.51 -29.38
N ILE A 21 -14.49 -0.81 -28.91
CA ILE A 21 -13.86 -2.13 -29.03
C ILE A 21 -13.64 -2.72 -27.64
N TYR A 22 -14.15 -3.92 -27.42
CA TYR A 22 -13.99 -4.61 -26.14
C TYR A 22 -12.66 -5.37 -26.09
N PRO A 23 -11.78 -5.12 -25.09
CA PRO A 23 -10.47 -5.76 -25.05
C PRO A 23 -10.54 -7.30 -24.90
N PRO A 24 -9.68 -8.05 -25.63
CA PRO A 24 -9.71 -9.51 -25.61
C PRO A 24 -9.40 -10.08 -24.21
N ARG A 25 -9.72 -11.36 -23.99
CA ARG A 25 -9.67 -11.99 -22.66
C ARG A 25 -8.30 -11.87 -21.98
N LYS A 26 -7.21 -12.02 -22.75
CA LYS A 26 -5.81 -12.00 -22.28
C LYS A 26 -5.10 -10.63 -22.42
N PHE A 27 -5.83 -9.54 -22.66
CA PHE A 27 -5.21 -8.22 -22.79
C PHE A 27 -4.48 -7.83 -21.48
N PRO A 28 -3.25 -7.28 -21.50
CA PRO A 28 -2.55 -6.90 -20.26
C PRO A 28 -3.33 -5.83 -19.46
N GLU A 29 -3.50 -6.03 -18.15
CA GLU A 29 -4.20 -5.05 -17.30
C GLU A 29 -3.40 -3.76 -17.11
N ASN A 30 -2.07 -3.87 -17.00
CA ASN A 30 -1.18 -2.73 -16.82
C ASN A 30 -1.33 -1.69 -17.94
N ARG A 31 -1.51 -2.13 -19.19
CA ARG A 31 -1.76 -1.22 -20.32
C ARG A 31 -3.06 -0.45 -20.20
N LEU A 32 -4.12 -1.07 -19.67
CA LEU A 32 -5.39 -0.36 -19.42
C LEU A 32 -5.25 0.61 -18.24
N LEU A 33 -4.52 0.20 -17.20
CA LEU A 33 -4.24 1.05 -16.05
C LEU A 33 -3.45 2.31 -16.44
N GLU A 34 -2.36 2.14 -17.20
CA GLU A 34 -1.56 3.24 -17.76
C GLU A 34 -2.42 4.16 -18.62
N ARG A 35 -3.19 3.59 -19.55
CA ARG A 35 -4.03 4.35 -20.46
C ARG A 35 -5.03 5.25 -19.76
N PHE A 36 -5.68 4.75 -18.71
CA PHE A 36 -6.65 5.53 -17.93
C PHE A 36 -6.02 6.27 -16.75
N SER A 37 -4.69 6.23 -16.60
CA SER A 37 -3.97 6.80 -15.46
C SER A 37 -4.52 6.33 -14.11
N ILE A 38 -4.99 5.07 -14.06
CA ILE A 38 -5.53 4.44 -12.85
C ILE A 38 -4.40 3.62 -12.22
N PRO A 39 -3.99 3.88 -10.96
CA PRO A 39 -2.97 3.07 -10.31
C PRO A 39 -3.49 1.65 -10.03
N ALA A 40 -2.61 0.65 -10.02
CA ALA A 40 -3.00 -0.71 -9.67
C ALA A 40 -3.63 -0.80 -8.28
N LEU A 41 -4.49 -1.81 -8.08
CA LEU A 41 -5.26 -1.96 -6.84
C LEU A 41 -4.35 -2.13 -5.62
N GLU A 42 -3.26 -2.87 -5.79
CA GLU A 42 -2.26 -3.09 -4.75
C GLU A 42 -1.65 -1.78 -4.25
N ILE A 43 -1.32 -0.87 -5.17
CA ILE A 43 -0.75 0.45 -4.84
C ILE A 43 -1.74 1.25 -4.02
N ARG A 44 -3.01 1.28 -4.44
CA ARG A 44 -4.07 1.96 -3.69
C ARG A 44 -4.27 1.36 -2.31
N ARG A 45 -4.22 0.03 -2.17
CA ARG A 45 -4.29 -0.64 -0.86
C ARG A 45 -3.10 -0.27 0.02
N ASN A 46 -1.88 -0.22 -0.52
CA ASN A 46 -0.69 0.18 0.23
C ASN A 46 -0.78 1.63 0.71
N ILE A 47 -1.24 2.54 -0.16
CA ILE A 47 -1.48 3.95 0.19
C ILE A 47 -2.50 4.06 1.32
N LEU A 48 -3.62 3.32 1.25
CA LEU A 48 -4.65 3.34 2.29
C LEU A 48 -4.14 2.76 3.60
N ALA A 49 -3.42 1.64 3.55
CA ALA A 49 -2.83 0.99 4.71
C ALA A 49 -1.87 1.93 5.46
N VAL A 50 -0.93 2.56 4.73
CA VAL A 50 0.02 3.52 5.34
C VAL A 50 -0.68 4.81 5.77
N SER A 51 -1.67 5.28 5.01
CA SER A 51 -2.44 6.48 5.39
C SER A 51 -3.22 6.27 6.69
N PHE A 52 -3.80 5.08 6.87
CA PHE A 52 -4.50 4.72 8.10
C PHE A 52 -3.51 4.62 9.26
N LEU A 53 -2.38 3.93 9.07
CA LEU A 53 -1.32 3.83 10.06
C LEU A 53 -0.82 5.20 10.52
N TYR A 54 -0.56 6.12 9.57
CA TYR A 54 -0.17 7.50 9.86
C TYR A 54 -1.18 8.22 10.75
N LYS A 55 -2.47 8.05 10.45
CA LYS A 55 -3.54 8.68 11.22
C LYS A 55 -3.63 8.14 12.64
N VAL A 56 -3.46 6.82 12.82
CA VAL A 56 -3.46 6.19 14.15
C VAL A 56 -2.24 6.66 14.96
N VAL A 57 -1.04 6.62 14.37
CA VAL A 57 0.21 6.98 15.08
C VAL A 57 0.27 8.46 15.45
N ASN A 58 -0.26 9.34 14.60
CA ASN A 58 -0.27 10.79 14.85
C ASN A 58 -1.55 11.28 15.57
N GLY A 59 -2.40 10.39 16.08
CA GLY A 59 -3.58 10.76 16.88
C GLY A 59 -4.73 11.41 16.10
N TYR A 60 -4.73 11.35 14.76
CA TYR A 60 -5.88 11.78 13.95
C TYR A 60 -7.06 10.80 14.02
N ILE A 61 -6.81 9.57 14.50
CA ILE A 61 -7.83 8.57 14.83
C ILE A 61 -7.60 8.18 16.28
N ASP A 62 -8.57 8.48 17.14
CA ASP A 62 -8.53 8.16 18.55
C ASP A 62 -8.98 6.71 18.79
N THR A 63 -8.04 5.78 18.61
CA THR A 63 -8.25 4.33 18.84
C THR A 63 -7.07 3.76 19.61
N PRO A 64 -7.07 3.83 20.95
CA PRO A 64 -5.96 3.35 21.77
C PRO A 64 -5.72 1.85 21.62
N GLU A 65 -6.79 1.07 21.44
CA GLU A 65 -6.72 -0.39 21.22
C GLU A 65 -5.85 -0.77 20.02
N ILE A 66 -5.97 -0.04 18.92
CA ILE A 66 -5.17 -0.31 17.71
C ILE A 66 -3.72 0.11 17.93
N LEU A 67 -3.51 1.25 18.60
CA LEU A 67 -2.18 1.77 18.88
C LEU A 67 -1.40 0.84 19.82
N GLU A 68 -2.05 0.24 20.82
CA GLU A 68 -1.45 -0.72 21.74
C GLU A 68 -0.92 -1.97 21.04
N VAL A 69 -1.61 -2.42 19.97
CA VAL A 69 -1.19 -3.59 19.18
C VAL A 69 -0.02 -3.26 18.24
N ILE A 70 0.16 -1.99 17.87
CA ILE A 70 1.26 -1.55 17.01
C ILE A 70 2.56 -1.49 17.82
N LYS A 71 3.50 -2.36 17.47
CA LYS A 71 4.82 -2.43 18.14
C LYS A 71 5.83 -1.58 17.38
N PHE A 72 6.41 -0.59 18.05
CA PHE A 72 7.53 0.18 17.51
C PHE A 72 8.84 -0.57 17.72
N ARG A 73 9.74 -0.49 16.74
CA ARG A 73 11.11 -1.00 16.86
C ARG A 73 11.99 0.17 17.27
N VAL A 74 12.53 0.09 18.49
CA VAL A 74 13.50 1.08 18.97
C VAL A 74 14.83 0.86 18.25
N PRO A 75 15.40 1.86 17.56
CA PRO A 75 16.68 1.72 16.90
C PRO A 75 17.79 1.53 17.94
N GLN A 76 18.61 0.50 17.77
CA GLN A 76 19.85 0.33 18.52
C GLN A 76 21.03 0.78 17.65
N LEU A 77 22.06 1.35 18.29
CA LEU A 77 23.16 2.12 17.70
C LEU A 77 23.94 1.42 16.55
N GLN A 78 23.76 0.11 16.33
CA GLN A 78 24.55 -0.70 15.37
C GLN A 78 23.72 -1.70 14.55
N LEU A 79 22.41 -1.47 14.32
CA LEU A 79 21.58 -2.38 13.54
C LEU A 79 21.60 -2.06 12.04
N ARG A 80 21.72 -3.10 11.20
CA ARG A 80 21.53 -3.01 9.73
C ARG A 80 20.08 -2.73 9.31
N SER A 81 19.10 -2.87 10.21
CA SER A 81 17.69 -2.60 9.93
C SER A 81 17.25 -1.26 10.51
N THR A 82 16.76 -0.38 9.65
CA THR A 82 16.16 0.91 10.00
C THR A 82 14.63 0.84 10.02
N ASP A 83 14.08 -0.33 10.34
CA ASP A 83 12.62 -0.54 10.34
C ASP A 83 12.00 0.19 11.53
N THR A 84 10.97 0.99 11.28
CA THR A 84 10.25 1.75 12.32
C THR A 84 9.33 0.87 13.15
N PHE A 85 8.69 -0.12 12.53
CA PHE A 85 7.75 -1.02 13.22
C PHE A 85 8.35 -2.40 13.42
N TYR A 86 8.07 -3.01 14.56
CA TYR A 86 8.40 -4.41 14.84
C TYR A 86 7.31 -5.31 14.25
N LEU A 87 7.72 -6.24 13.37
CA LEU A 87 6.84 -7.26 12.81
C LEU A 87 7.02 -8.58 13.56
N PRO A 88 5.96 -9.13 14.18
CA PRO A 88 6.06 -10.43 14.83
C PRO A 88 6.32 -11.53 13.81
N THR A 89 7.08 -12.56 14.20
CA THR A 89 7.34 -13.72 13.36
C THR A 89 6.03 -14.47 13.08
N ALA A 90 5.55 -14.36 11.85
CA ALA A 90 4.28 -14.96 11.46
C ALA A 90 4.41 -16.48 11.27
N ARG A 91 3.86 -17.25 12.22
CA ARG A 91 3.75 -18.72 12.14
C ARG A 91 2.78 -19.19 11.06
N THR A 92 1.77 -18.37 10.71
CA THR A 92 0.75 -18.70 9.70
C THR A 92 0.67 -17.63 8.62
N LYS A 93 0.22 -18.03 7.41
CA LYS A 93 -0.09 -17.10 6.31
C LYS A 93 -1.21 -16.12 6.68
N LEU A 94 -2.08 -16.49 7.62
CA LEU A 94 -3.15 -15.64 8.11
C LEU A 94 -2.61 -14.39 8.79
N LEU A 95 -1.62 -14.52 9.67
CA LEU A 95 -1.05 -13.37 10.37
C LEU A 95 -0.43 -12.36 9.39
N LYS A 96 0.25 -12.84 8.34
CA LYS A 96 0.81 -11.99 7.28
C LYS A 96 -0.26 -11.21 6.50
N LYS A 97 -1.50 -11.71 6.47
CA LYS A 97 -2.65 -11.08 5.83
C LYS A 97 -3.48 -10.23 6.81
N SER A 98 -3.11 -10.18 8.08
CA SER A 98 -3.79 -9.31 9.05
C SER A 98 -3.57 -7.84 8.69
N PRO A 99 -4.57 -6.96 8.89
CA PRO A 99 -4.46 -5.54 8.55
C PRO A 99 -3.27 -4.86 9.21
N ILE A 100 -3.06 -5.09 10.52
CA ILE A 100 -1.98 -4.46 11.29
C ILE A 100 -0.62 -4.88 10.77
N TYR A 101 -0.42 -6.19 10.54
CA TYR A 101 0.83 -6.69 9.97
C TYR A 101 1.08 -6.07 8.60
N LEU A 102 0.06 -6.00 7.74
CA LEU A 102 0.18 -5.42 6.40
C LEU A 102 0.53 -3.94 6.46
N MET A 103 -0.12 -3.16 7.33
CA MET A 103 0.17 -1.74 7.50
C MET A 103 1.63 -1.49 7.91
N CYS A 104 2.08 -2.17 8.96
CA CYS A 104 3.46 -2.03 9.46
C CYS A 104 4.48 -2.56 8.43
N ALA A 105 4.21 -3.68 7.78
CA ALA A 105 5.11 -4.26 6.78
C ALA A 105 5.20 -3.40 5.51
N THR A 106 4.07 -2.87 5.06
CA THR A 106 4.03 -1.93 3.95
C THR A 106 4.81 -0.66 4.30
N PHE A 107 4.67 -0.11 5.51
CA PHE A 107 5.48 1.04 5.92
C PHE A 107 6.98 0.72 5.94
N ASN A 108 7.40 -0.36 6.60
CA ASN A 108 8.82 -0.75 6.68
C ASN A 108 9.46 -0.95 5.29
N LYS A 109 8.69 -1.41 4.29
CA LYS A 109 9.15 -1.48 2.89
C LYS A 109 9.56 -0.11 2.33
N TYR A 110 8.89 0.96 2.75
CA TYR A 110 9.13 2.34 2.29
C TYR A 110 9.89 3.20 3.31
N GLY A 111 10.04 2.75 4.56
CA GLY A 111 10.56 3.52 5.70
C GLY A 111 12.00 4.03 5.57
N LYS A 112 12.77 3.55 4.59
CA LYS A 112 14.07 4.15 4.24
C LYS A 112 13.96 5.49 3.50
N SER A 113 12.77 5.82 3.01
CA SER A 113 12.54 7.01 2.18
C SER A 113 11.50 7.95 2.75
N CYS A 114 10.86 7.58 3.86
CA CYS A 114 9.90 8.42 4.55
C CYS A 114 9.91 8.10 6.05
N ASP A 115 9.68 9.13 6.85
CA ASP A 115 9.52 9.05 8.30
C ASP A 115 8.07 9.37 8.69
N ILE A 116 7.43 8.46 9.43
CA ILE A 116 6.02 8.61 9.81
C ILE A 116 5.77 9.72 10.85
N PHE A 117 6.80 10.11 11.60
CA PHE A 117 6.73 11.11 12.66
C PHE A 117 7.05 12.52 12.17
N TYR A 118 7.85 12.65 11.11
CA TYR A 118 8.27 13.93 10.56
C TYR A 118 7.56 14.30 9.25
N ASP A 119 7.36 13.34 8.34
CA ASP A 119 6.77 13.63 7.03
C ASP A 119 5.26 13.82 7.11
N SER A 120 4.74 14.72 6.27
CA SER A 120 3.28 14.87 6.10
C SER A 120 2.68 13.66 5.39
N GLN A 121 1.40 13.38 5.68
CA GLN A 121 0.65 12.31 5.00
C GLN A 121 0.71 12.42 3.46
N ARG A 122 0.69 13.65 2.92
CA ARG A 122 0.78 13.89 1.47
C ARG A 122 2.13 13.46 0.91
N CYS A 123 3.22 13.77 1.60
CA CYS A 123 4.58 13.38 1.21
C CYS A 123 4.70 11.85 1.13
N ILE A 124 4.28 11.16 2.20
CA ILE A 124 4.35 9.69 2.29
C ILE A 124 3.55 9.02 1.17
N ARG A 125 2.34 9.52 0.87
CA ARG A 125 1.51 9.01 -0.23
C ARG A 125 2.18 9.15 -1.59
N SER A 126 2.81 10.31 -1.85
CA SER A 126 3.55 10.54 -3.09
C SER A 126 4.72 9.59 -3.25
N ILE A 127 5.49 9.34 -2.18
CA ILE A 127 6.65 8.43 -2.19
C ILE A 127 6.23 7.00 -2.52
N ILE A 128 5.14 6.51 -1.91
CA ILE A 128 4.61 5.17 -2.20
C ILE A 128 4.20 5.07 -3.66
N CYS A 129 3.55 6.11 -4.21
CA CYS A 129 3.13 6.12 -5.60
C CYS A 129 4.33 6.07 -6.56
N LEU A 130 5.35 6.92 -6.33
CA LEU A 130 6.54 7.00 -7.17
C LEU A 130 7.35 5.70 -7.16
N LYS A 131 7.63 5.16 -5.97
CA LYS A 131 8.38 3.90 -5.85
C LYS A 131 7.62 2.71 -6.42
N SER A 132 6.29 2.73 -6.38
CA SER A 132 5.52 1.65 -6.97
C SER A 132 5.50 1.70 -8.50
N MET A 133 5.71 2.87 -9.11
CA MET A 133 5.85 3.02 -10.56
C MET A 133 7.24 2.59 -11.05
N ALA A 134 8.29 2.85 -10.26
CA ALA A 134 9.66 2.47 -10.59
C ALA A 134 9.94 0.95 -10.58
N ASN A 135 9.11 0.15 -9.90
CA ASN A 135 9.26 -1.32 -9.85
C ASN A 135 8.65 -2.05 -11.07
N PHE A 136 8.19 -1.33 -12.09
CA PHE A 136 7.64 -1.89 -13.33
C PHE A 136 8.60 -1.76 -14.54
N GLN A 137 9.85 -1.32 -14.32
CA GLN A 137 10.97 -1.41 -15.28
C GLN A 137 11.87 -2.58 -14.91
#